data_AF-A0A940LFQ3-F1
#
_entry.id   AF-A0A940LFQ3-F1
#
_cell.length_a   1.000
_cell.length_b   1.000
_cell.length_c   1.000
_cell.angle_alpha   90.00
_cell.angle_beta   90.00
_cell.angle_gamma   90.00
#
_symmetry.space_group_name_H-M   'P 1'
#
loop_
_entity.id
_entity.type
_entity.pdbx_description
1 polymer ?
#
loop_
_entity_poly.entity_id
_entity_poly.type
_entity_poly.pdbx_seq_one_letter_code
_entity_poly.pdbx_strand_id
1 'polypeptide(L)'
;NTPWLAFGSFCGGMKLVKLNPDFASVAQPEQWYTIASRPRDFSVPDSSAGNAAIEGPFIFKKGKYYYLFVSWDYCCRGERSDYKVVVGRSEKVTGPYLDKLGVSLAQNGGTLVVQGDNKEWYGAGHNSAYTFDGKDYLIYHGYDAKDRGRSKLIIQEMKWEDGWPMIK
;
A
#
# COMPACT_ATOMS: atom_id res chain seq x y z
N ASN A 1 -18.12 -9.46 -12.57
CA ASN A 1 -17.07 -8.75 -11.79
C ASN A 1 -17.68 -7.59 -11.04
N THR A 2 -17.39 -7.48 -9.75
CA THR A 2 -17.88 -6.39 -8.88
C THR A 2 -16.76 -5.37 -8.69
N PRO A 3 -16.96 -4.09 -9.03
CA PRO A 3 -15.93 -3.06 -8.84
C PRO A 3 -15.83 -2.59 -7.39
N TRP A 4 -14.61 -2.33 -6.95
CA TRP A 4 -14.28 -1.82 -5.63
C TRP A 4 -13.23 -0.71 -5.76
N LEU A 5 -13.32 0.30 -4.90
CA LEU A 5 -12.33 1.36 -4.79
C LEU A 5 -11.62 1.28 -3.45
N ALA A 6 -10.30 1.12 -3.49
CA ALA A 6 -9.43 1.25 -2.33
C ALA A 6 -8.84 2.66 -2.29
N PHE A 7 -8.89 3.33 -1.14
CA PHE A 7 -8.35 4.67 -0.99
C PHE A 7 -8.00 4.99 0.47
N GLY A 8 -7.25 6.07 0.69
CA GLY A 8 -6.96 6.62 2.02
C GLY A 8 -5.54 7.16 2.14
N SER A 9 -5.35 8.07 3.10
CA SER A 9 -4.05 8.60 3.53
C SER A 9 -4.19 9.10 4.97
N PHE A 10 -3.30 8.65 5.85
CA PHE A 10 -3.31 8.94 7.28
C PHE A 10 -4.65 8.58 7.96
N CYS A 11 -5.11 9.43 8.90
CA CYS A 11 -6.45 9.39 9.50
C CYS A 11 -6.85 7.99 10.02
N GLY A 12 -8.02 7.51 9.62
CA GLY A 12 -8.55 6.20 10.01
C GLY A 12 -8.08 5.04 9.13
N GLY A 13 -6.99 5.22 8.37
CA GLY A 13 -6.41 4.19 7.51
C GLY A 13 -7.11 4.00 6.16
N MET A 14 -6.82 2.87 5.52
CA MET A 14 -7.25 2.56 4.15
C MET A 14 -8.65 1.98 4.15
N LYS A 15 -9.50 2.51 3.27
CA LYS A 15 -10.88 2.09 3.08
C LYS A 15 -11.04 1.34 1.77
N LEU A 16 -12.00 0.44 1.74
CA LEU A 16 -12.52 -0.21 0.55
C LEU A 16 -14.02 0.02 0.48
N VAL A 17 -14.50 0.52 -0.66
CA VAL A 17 -15.93 0.74 -0.92
C VAL A 17 -16.37 0.03 -2.19
N LYS A 18 -17.56 -0.56 -2.16
CA LYS A 18 -18.18 -1.17 -3.33
C LYS A 18 -18.70 -0.10 -4.27
N LEU A 19 -18.38 -0.21 -5.56
CA LEU A 19 -18.90 0.67 -6.60
C LEU A 19 -20.04 -0.01 -7.38
N ASN A 20 -20.85 0.80 -8.03
CA ASN A 20 -21.76 0.36 -9.07
C ASN A 20 -20.99 -0.01 -10.35
N PRO A 21 -21.62 -0.73 -11.31
CA PRO A 21 -21.00 -1.04 -12.60
C PRO A 21 -20.61 0.17 -13.46
N ASP A 22 -21.03 1.38 -13.08
CA ASP A 22 -20.62 2.64 -13.71
C ASP A 22 -19.20 3.09 -13.31
N PHE A 23 -18.58 2.42 -12.33
CA PHE A 23 -17.25 2.75 -11.76
C PHE A 23 -17.13 4.16 -11.17
N ALA A 24 -18.25 4.84 -10.95
CA ALA A 24 -18.27 6.24 -10.53
C ALA A 24 -19.07 6.46 -9.26
N SER A 25 -20.11 5.66 -9.02
CA SER A 25 -20.99 5.81 -7.86
C SER A 25 -20.82 4.68 -6.85
N VAL A 26 -20.99 5.01 -5.56
CA VAL A 26 -21.01 4.03 -4.47
C VAL A 26 -22.28 3.18 -4.58
N ALA A 27 -22.12 1.86 -4.49
CA ALA A 27 -23.24 0.93 -4.55
C ALA A 27 -24.18 1.08 -3.34
N GLN A 28 -25.47 0.86 -3.54
CA GLN A 28 -26.49 0.86 -2.48
C GLN A 28 -27.13 -0.54 -2.32
N PRO A 29 -27.33 -1.04 -1.08
CA PRO A 29 -26.83 -0.47 0.17
C PRO A 29 -25.29 -0.45 0.23
N GLU A 30 -24.73 0.55 0.90
CA GLU A 30 -23.28 0.75 0.98
C GLU A 30 -22.57 -0.42 1.66
N GLN A 31 -21.37 -0.73 1.16
CA GLN A 31 -20.50 -1.77 1.73
C GLN A 31 -19.10 -1.21 1.86
N TRP A 32 -18.67 -1.02 3.11
CA TRP A 32 -17.41 -0.39 3.49
C TRP A 32 -16.56 -1.30 4.37
N TYR A 33 -15.26 -1.28 4.15
CA TYR A 33 -14.28 -2.01 4.95
C TYR A 33 -13.08 -1.13 5.26
N THR A 34 -12.54 -1.22 6.48
CA THR A 34 -11.19 -0.75 6.77
C THR A 34 -10.24 -1.90 6.49
N ILE A 35 -9.39 -1.78 5.47
CA ILE A 35 -8.56 -2.87 4.96
C ILE A 35 -7.10 -2.80 5.43
N ALA A 36 -6.66 -1.62 5.90
CA ALA A 36 -5.37 -1.43 6.56
C ALA A 36 -5.40 -0.20 7.48
N SER A 37 -4.63 -0.23 8.56
CA SER A 37 -4.53 0.89 9.51
C SER A 37 -3.20 0.88 10.25
N ARG A 38 -2.84 2.03 10.82
CA ARG A 38 -1.76 2.20 11.79
C ARG A 38 -2.29 2.90 13.04
N PRO A 39 -1.60 2.81 14.20
CA PRO A 39 -2.03 3.51 15.40
C PRO A 39 -2.22 5.00 15.15
N ARG A 40 -3.37 5.52 15.58
CA ARG A 40 -3.71 6.94 15.58
C ARG A 40 -3.81 7.43 17.02
N ASP A 41 -3.16 8.54 17.32
CA ASP A 41 -3.43 9.31 18.52
C ASP A 41 -4.78 10.02 18.37
N PHE A 42 -5.74 9.70 19.24
CA PHE A 42 -7.07 10.30 19.25
C PHE A 42 -7.18 11.54 20.16
N SER A 43 -6.07 11.96 20.78
CA SER A 43 -6.02 13.22 21.52
C SER A 43 -5.86 14.45 20.62
N VAL A 44 -5.42 14.25 19.36
CA VAL A 44 -5.34 15.34 18.37
C VAL A 44 -6.69 15.54 17.67
N PRO A 45 -7.02 16.78 17.23
CA PRO A 45 -8.29 17.06 16.55
C PRO A 45 -8.47 16.28 15.24
N ASP A 46 -9.71 16.05 14.84
CA ASP A 46 -10.05 15.35 13.59
C ASP A 46 -9.57 16.07 12.32
N SER A 47 -9.37 17.37 12.38
CA SER A 47 -8.75 18.16 11.30
C SER A 47 -7.25 17.88 11.12
N SER A 48 -6.61 17.18 12.07
CA SER A 48 -5.24 16.72 11.96
C SER A 48 -5.16 15.34 11.32
N ALA A 49 -4.23 15.20 10.35
CA ALA A 49 -3.87 13.91 9.77
C ALA A 49 -3.40 12.89 10.83
N GLY A 50 -2.86 13.37 11.95
CA GLY A 50 -2.33 12.54 13.04
C GLY A 50 -1.05 11.80 12.67
N ASN A 51 -0.73 10.75 13.43
CA ASN A 51 0.51 9.97 13.32
C ASN A 51 0.34 8.60 12.64
N ALA A 52 -0.86 8.24 12.21
CA ALA A 52 -1.13 6.99 11.51
C ALA A 52 -0.60 7.04 10.07
N ALA A 53 0.73 7.11 9.88
CA ALA A 53 1.36 7.32 8.58
C ALA A 53 1.24 6.08 7.67
N ILE A 54 0.09 5.94 7.02
CA ILE A 54 -0.25 4.90 6.05
C ILE A 54 -1.06 5.50 4.90
N GLU A 55 -0.72 5.17 3.65
CA GLU A 55 -1.42 5.68 2.47
C GLU A 55 -1.16 4.84 1.21
N GLY A 56 -1.73 5.28 0.08
CA GLY A 56 -1.43 4.74 -1.25
C GLY A 56 -1.78 3.26 -1.41
N PRO A 57 -3.04 2.84 -1.14
CA PRO A 57 -3.41 1.45 -1.26
C PRO A 57 -3.45 1.02 -2.72
N PHE A 58 -2.83 -0.13 -3.03
CA PHE A 58 -2.92 -0.76 -4.34
C PHE A 58 -3.22 -2.25 -4.19
N ILE A 59 -4.29 -2.73 -4.83
CA ILE A 59 -4.70 -4.14 -4.77
C ILE A 59 -4.31 -4.84 -6.07
N PHE A 60 -3.51 -5.89 -5.95
CA PHE A 60 -3.09 -6.74 -7.06
C PHE A 60 -3.60 -8.17 -6.88
N LYS A 61 -4.25 -8.75 -7.90
CA LYS A 61 -4.75 -10.13 -7.84
C LYS A 61 -3.73 -11.08 -8.46
N LYS A 62 -3.32 -12.11 -7.72
CA LYS A 62 -2.48 -13.19 -8.22
C LYS A 62 -2.90 -14.54 -7.65
N GLY A 63 -3.15 -15.49 -8.55
CA GLY A 63 -3.67 -16.81 -8.18
C GLY A 63 -4.96 -16.67 -7.37
N LYS A 64 -4.99 -17.30 -6.19
CA LYS A 64 -6.13 -17.24 -5.27
C LYS A 64 -6.17 -16.03 -4.33
N TYR A 65 -5.14 -15.18 -4.35
CA TYR A 65 -5.00 -14.08 -3.40
C TYR A 65 -5.14 -12.70 -4.05
N TYR A 66 -5.70 -11.77 -3.29
CA TYR A 66 -5.56 -10.34 -3.44
C TYR A 66 -4.44 -9.86 -2.52
N TYR A 67 -3.48 -9.12 -3.07
CA TYR A 67 -2.36 -8.52 -2.34
C TYR A 67 -2.65 -7.04 -2.19
N LEU A 68 -2.75 -6.56 -0.95
CA LEU A 68 -2.88 -5.15 -0.63
C LEU A 68 -1.50 -4.60 -0.30
N PHE A 69 -0.98 -3.78 -1.20
CA PHE A 69 0.19 -2.95 -0.92
C PHE A 69 -0.25 -1.63 -0.33
N VAL A 70 0.47 -1.16 0.68
CA VAL A 70 0.29 0.17 1.29
C VAL A 70 1.66 0.75 1.60
N SER A 71 1.74 2.07 1.57
CA SER A 71 2.96 2.78 1.95
C SER A 71 2.87 3.21 3.41
N TRP A 72 3.93 2.96 4.17
CA TRP A 72 4.10 3.39 5.55
C TRP A 72 5.07 4.56 5.64
N ASP A 73 4.88 5.32 6.71
CA ASP A 73 5.72 6.45 7.12
C ASP A 73 5.69 7.61 6.13
N TYR A 74 6.72 8.45 6.09
CA TYR A 74 6.59 9.79 5.54
C TYR A 74 7.26 9.93 4.17
N CYS A 75 6.44 10.21 3.17
CA CYS A 75 6.88 10.69 1.87
C CYS A 75 7.34 12.16 1.94
N CYS A 76 7.82 12.66 0.80
CA CYS A 76 7.76 14.09 0.48
C CYS A 76 8.66 14.97 1.36
N ARG A 77 9.66 14.36 2.01
CA ARG A 77 10.63 15.03 2.89
C ARG A 77 12.06 15.00 2.31
N GLY A 78 12.20 14.73 1.01
CA GLY A 78 13.48 14.61 0.32
C GLY A 78 14.39 13.62 1.05
N GLU A 79 15.55 14.12 1.49
CA GLU A 79 16.56 13.36 2.24
C GLU A 79 16.09 12.79 3.58
N ARG A 80 14.98 13.30 4.14
CA ARG A 80 14.41 12.83 5.42
C ARG A 80 13.20 11.92 5.24
N SER A 81 12.94 11.45 4.02
CA SER A 81 11.82 10.51 3.77
C SER A 81 12.21 9.13 4.26
N ASP A 82 11.35 8.48 5.04
CA ASP A 82 11.51 7.11 5.57
C ASP A 82 10.45 6.15 5.01
N TYR A 83 9.81 6.59 3.92
CA TYR A 83 8.74 5.93 3.20
C TYR A 83 9.12 4.50 2.80
N LYS A 84 8.21 3.56 3.02
CA LYS A 84 8.40 2.14 2.68
C LYS A 84 7.09 1.48 2.26
N VAL A 85 7.19 0.41 1.49
CA VAL A 85 6.03 -0.38 1.04
C VAL A 85 5.93 -1.65 1.85
N VAL A 86 4.74 -1.92 2.38
CA VAL A 86 4.40 -3.21 2.98
C VAL A 86 3.23 -3.87 2.25
N VAL A 87 3.09 -5.18 2.42
CA VAL A 87 2.05 -5.99 1.79
C VAL A 87 1.38 -6.94 2.78
N GLY A 88 0.10 -7.21 2.53
CA GLY A 88 -0.63 -8.36 3.07
C GLY A 88 -1.49 -9.00 1.99
N ARG A 89 -2.01 -10.20 2.25
CA ARG A 89 -2.86 -10.92 1.28
C ARG A 89 -4.15 -11.45 1.89
N SER A 90 -5.18 -11.59 1.05
CA SER A 90 -6.48 -12.17 1.40
C SER A 90 -7.05 -12.99 0.24
N GLU A 91 -7.84 -14.03 0.50
CA GLU A 91 -8.59 -14.73 -0.55
C GLU A 91 -9.85 -13.95 -0.98
N LYS A 92 -10.25 -12.94 -0.20
CA LYS A 92 -11.38 -12.04 -0.49
C LYS A 92 -10.88 -10.61 -0.68
N VAL A 93 -11.39 -9.90 -1.69
CA VAL A 93 -11.04 -8.49 -1.92
C VAL A 93 -11.39 -7.60 -0.73
N THR A 94 -12.39 -7.98 0.07
CA THR A 94 -12.83 -7.28 1.28
C THR A 94 -11.94 -7.56 2.50
N GLY A 95 -10.92 -8.41 2.38
CA GLY A 95 -10.08 -8.83 3.49
C GLY A 95 -10.70 -9.94 4.37
N PRO A 96 -10.14 -10.18 5.57
CA PRO A 96 -8.98 -9.47 6.12
C PRO A 96 -7.70 -9.74 5.32
N TYR A 97 -6.86 -8.72 5.18
CA TYR A 97 -5.53 -8.84 4.60
C TYR A 97 -4.55 -9.13 5.73
N LEU A 98 -3.86 -10.27 5.65
CA LEU A 98 -2.89 -10.70 6.66
C LEU A 98 -1.48 -10.62 6.08
N ASP A 99 -0.50 -10.28 6.92
CA ASP A 99 0.91 -10.34 6.57
C ASP A 99 1.49 -11.78 6.71
N LYS A 100 2.78 -11.95 6.45
CA LYS A 100 3.47 -13.25 6.49
C LYS A 100 3.48 -13.89 7.88
N LEU A 101 3.31 -13.09 8.94
CA LEU A 101 3.21 -13.55 10.33
C LEU A 101 1.75 -13.75 10.78
N GLY A 102 0.78 -13.51 9.90
CA GLY A 102 -0.64 -13.65 10.18
C GLY A 102 -1.28 -12.43 10.86
N VAL A 103 -0.56 -11.30 10.97
CA VAL A 103 -1.11 -10.07 11.58
C VAL A 103 -1.93 -9.32 10.55
N SER A 104 -3.11 -8.87 10.96
CA SER A 104 -4.01 -8.10 10.10
C SER A 104 -3.43 -6.73 9.76
N LEU A 105 -3.47 -6.34 8.49
CA LEU A 105 -3.12 -4.98 8.06
C LEU A 105 -4.02 -3.93 8.71
N ALA A 106 -5.27 -4.27 9.05
CA ALA A 106 -6.17 -3.40 9.80
C ALA A 106 -5.82 -3.29 11.30
N GLN A 107 -4.77 -3.98 11.74
CA GLN A 107 -4.20 -3.97 13.09
C GLN A 107 -2.69 -3.75 13.04
N ASN A 108 -2.20 -2.88 12.14
CA ASN A 108 -0.78 -2.53 11.99
C ASN A 108 0.14 -3.70 11.58
N GLY A 109 -0.40 -4.77 10.98
CA GLY A 109 0.38 -5.80 10.29
C GLY A 109 0.89 -5.33 8.93
N GLY A 110 1.92 -5.98 8.41
CA GLY A 110 2.50 -5.67 7.10
C GLY A 110 3.85 -6.35 6.88
N THR A 111 4.01 -7.06 5.76
CA THR A 111 5.31 -7.62 5.35
C THR A 111 6.04 -6.60 4.49
N LEU A 112 7.27 -6.25 4.87
CA LEU A 112 8.11 -5.30 4.12
C LEU A 112 8.39 -5.80 2.70
N VAL A 113 8.27 -4.91 1.71
CA VAL A 113 8.59 -5.18 0.30
C VAL A 113 9.67 -4.23 -0.21
N VAL A 114 9.48 -2.92 -0.02
CA VAL A 114 10.44 -1.87 -0.43
C VAL A 114 10.80 -1.05 0.80
N GLN A 115 12.09 -0.75 0.99
CA GLN A 115 12.55 0.28 1.92
C GLN A 115 13.80 0.97 1.37
N GLY A 116 14.00 2.24 1.70
CA GLY A 116 15.26 2.92 1.45
C GLY A 116 16.43 2.31 2.24
N ASP A 117 17.61 2.31 1.65
CA ASP A 117 18.86 1.82 2.24
C ASP A 117 19.78 2.97 2.74
N ASN A 118 19.34 4.22 2.57
CA ASN A 118 20.10 5.44 2.81
C ASN A 118 21.43 5.53 2.04
N LYS A 119 21.61 4.75 0.97
CA LYS A 119 22.79 4.78 0.09
C LYS A 119 22.39 5.15 -1.34
N GLU A 120 21.39 4.45 -1.87
CA GLU A 120 20.79 4.73 -3.17
C GLU A 120 19.48 5.49 -2.99
N TRP A 121 18.69 5.12 -1.98
CA TRP A 121 17.35 5.69 -1.76
C TRP A 121 17.09 5.97 -0.28
N TYR A 122 16.59 7.16 0.05
CA TYR A 122 16.20 7.51 1.44
C TYR A 122 14.89 6.83 1.84
N GLY A 123 13.90 6.85 0.94
CA GLY A 123 12.61 6.19 1.09
C GLY A 123 11.99 5.93 -0.28
N ALA A 124 11.02 5.01 -0.35
CA ALA A 124 10.36 4.64 -1.58
C ALA A 124 8.95 4.08 -1.33
N GLY A 125 8.00 4.40 -2.21
CA GLY A 125 6.63 3.96 -2.06
C GLY A 125 5.65 4.55 -3.06
N HIS A 126 4.38 4.61 -2.67
CA HIS A 126 3.22 4.89 -3.53
C HIS A 126 3.26 3.99 -4.77
N ASN A 127 3.31 2.68 -4.52
CA ASN A 127 3.51 1.72 -5.59
C ASN A 127 2.22 1.43 -6.36
N SER A 128 2.43 0.86 -7.53
CA SER A 128 1.45 0.12 -8.32
C SER A 128 2.08 -1.22 -8.73
N ALA A 129 1.25 -2.16 -9.15
CA ALA A 129 1.70 -3.48 -9.59
C ALA A 129 0.91 -3.95 -10.81
N TYR A 130 1.63 -4.48 -11.81
CA TYR A 130 1.05 -4.87 -13.08
C TYR A 130 1.72 -6.14 -13.62
N THR A 131 0.97 -6.90 -14.42
CA THR A 131 1.51 -8.03 -15.19
C THR A 131 1.70 -7.59 -16.64
N PHE A 132 2.92 -7.71 -17.16
CA PHE A 132 3.26 -7.53 -18.56
C PHE A 132 3.98 -8.78 -19.07
N ASP A 133 3.50 -9.37 -20.16
CA ASP A 133 4.12 -10.54 -20.81
C ASP A 133 4.43 -11.70 -19.86
N GLY A 134 3.50 -11.97 -18.94
CA GLY A 134 3.62 -13.07 -17.95
C GLY A 134 4.58 -12.78 -16.79
N LYS A 135 5.14 -11.57 -16.70
CA LYS A 135 5.97 -11.11 -15.58
C LYS A 135 5.23 -10.04 -14.79
N ASP A 136 5.39 -10.08 -13.47
CA ASP A 136 4.83 -9.06 -12.60
C ASP A 136 5.88 -7.99 -12.31
N TYR A 137 5.45 -6.75 -12.24
CA TYR A 137 6.29 -5.59 -11.99
C TYR A 137 5.72 -4.78 -10.84
N LEU A 138 6.60 -4.31 -9.98
CA LEU A 138 6.32 -3.27 -9.00
C LEU A 138 6.84 -1.94 -9.57
N ILE A 139 5.97 -0.93 -9.60
CA ILE A 139 6.28 0.40 -10.12
C ILE A 139 6.03 1.40 -9.00
N TYR A 140 7.04 2.19 -8.64
CA TYR A 140 6.97 3.10 -7.51
C TYR A 140 7.94 4.27 -7.68
N HIS A 141 7.90 5.24 -6.78
CA HIS A 141 8.91 6.30 -6.74
C HIS A 141 9.84 6.13 -5.55
N GLY A 142 11.09 6.57 -5.71
CA GLY A 142 12.09 6.63 -4.63
C GLY A 142 12.77 7.99 -4.54
N TYR A 143 13.20 8.38 -3.35
CA TYR A 143 13.93 9.63 -3.08
C TYR A 143 15.44 9.39 -3.22
N ASP A 144 16.03 9.82 -4.35
CA ASP A 144 17.41 9.48 -4.76
C ASP A 144 18.47 10.15 -3.87
N ALA A 145 19.29 9.34 -3.20
CA ALA A 145 20.35 9.81 -2.31
C ALA A 145 21.50 10.54 -3.02
N LYS A 146 21.69 10.29 -4.32
CA LYS A 146 22.71 10.94 -5.16
C LYS A 146 22.19 12.22 -5.82
N ASP A 147 20.90 12.53 -5.66
CA ASP A 147 20.24 13.71 -6.23
C ASP A 147 19.36 14.42 -5.20
N ARG A 148 19.90 14.63 -3.98
CA ARG A 148 19.29 15.42 -2.89
C ARG A 148 17.85 15.01 -2.55
N GLY A 149 17.58 13.71 -2.61
CA GLY A 149 16.26 13.14 -2.36
C GLY A 149 15.23 13.49 -3.43
N ARG A 150 15.62 13.80 -4.67
CA ARG A 150 14.66 13.98 -5.76
C ARG A 150 13.90 12.68 -6.04
N SER A 151 12.57 12.78 -6.17
CA SER A 151 11.72 11.64 -6.49
C SER A 151 11.98 11.15 -7.92
N LYS A 152 12.24 9.85 -8.09
CA LYS A 152 12.49 9.20 -9.39
C LYS A 152 11.68 7.93 -9.52
N LEU A 153 11.29 7.62 -10.76
CA LEU A 153 10.60 6.39 -11.13
C LEU A 153 11.52 5.18 -10.95
N ILE A 154 10.99 4.13 -10.32
CA ILE A 154 11.64 2.84 -10.18
C ILE A 154 10.67 1.76 -10.66
N ILE A 155 11.16 0.87 -11.53
CA ILE A 155 10.41 -0.28 -12.05
C ILE A 155 11.26 -1.51 -11.77
N GLN A 156 10.72 -2.47 -11.03
CA GLN A 156 11.39 -3.71 -10.71
C GLN A 156 10.50 -4.91 -11.01
N GLU A 157 11.11 -5.97 -11.54
CA GLU A 157 10.40 -7.24 -11.68
C GLU A 157 10.13 -7.83 -10.30
N MET A 158 8.87 -8.13 -10.03
CA MET A 158 8.40 -8.75 -8.79
C MET A 158 8.47 -10.27 -8.93
N LYS A 159 9.33 -10.88 -8.12
CA LYS A 159 9.44 -12.33 -7.97
C LYS A 159 8.53 -12.81 -6.85
N TRP A 160 8.31 -14.11 -6.79
CA TRP A 160 7.38 -14.72 -5.83
C TRP A 160 8.04 -15.89 -5.13
N GLU A 161 8.08 -15.84 -3.80
CA GLU A 161 8.63 -16.89 -2.93
C GLU A 161 7.58 -17.25 -1.88
N ASP A 162 7.18 -18.53 -1.80
CA ASP A 162 6.10 -19.01 -0.93
C ASP A 162 4.78 -18.21 -1.04
N GLY A 163 4.53 -17.69 -2.24
CA GLY A 163 3.37 -16.84 -2.54
C GLY A 163 3.45 -15.43 -1.94
N TRP A 164 4.64 -14.93 -1.60
CA TRP A 164 4.90 -13.55 -1.18
C TRP A 164 5.74 -12.82 -2.23
N PRO A 165 5.46 -11.52 -2.48
CA PRO A 165 6.23 -10.76 -3.45
C PRO A 165 7.62 -10.43 -2.89
N MET A 166 8.62 -10.51 -3.76
CA MET A 166 10.01 -10.17 -3.51
C MET A 166 10.51 -9.30 -4.65
N ILE A 167 11.26 -8.26 -4.34
CA ILE A 167 11.96 -7.40 -5.30
C ILE A 167 13.45 -7.43 -4.98
N LYS A 168 14.30 -7.19 -5.99
CA LYS A 168 15.76 -7.19 -5.85
C LYS A 168 16.33 -5.79 -5.98
#